data_AF-A0A377I6Q0-F1
#
_entry.id   AF-A0A377I6Q0-F1
#
_cell.length_a   1.000
_cell.length_b   1.000
_cell.length_c   1.000
_cell.angle_alpha   90.00
_cell.angle_beta   90.00
_cell.angle_gamma   90.00
#
_symmetry.space_group_name_H-M   'P 1'
#
loop_
_entity.id
_entity.type
_entity.pdbx_description
1 polymer ?
#
loop_
_entity_poly.entity_id
_entity_poly.type
_entity_poly.pdbx_seq_one_letter_code
_entity_poly.pdbx_strand_id
1 'polypeptide(L)'
;MSLYIRDLRNICNQYSGGCDYWEAQRFADELSIFIDNLEDLSEDYQFKLLKTLYGRLSKIIQHSDDSDGLLGEIMGQTAFHLNQLYQTTQNRKLRTNIEQSWKRWIDNKGFFWLAETFGVLEHWQTALNKSNRSQQVLDWITEYEKNAERYQQNAIMVWRYQALRYQDPSLAEKFLADNLSFAEIRNLAIELALEQENYSLLEN
;
A
#
# COMPACT_ATOMS: atom_id res chain seq x y z
N MET A 1 7.54 22.66 15.99
CA MET A 1 7.43 21.38 15.27
C MET A 1 6.49 20.39 15.95
N SER A 2 6.62 20.02 17.24
CA SER A 2 5.70 19.06 17.92
C SER A 2 4.19 19.40 17.93
N LEU A 3 3.84 20.62 17.54
CA LEU A 3 2.47 21.13 17.46
C LEU A 3 1.66 20.38 16.38
N TYR A 4 2.20 20.17 15.18
CA TYR A 4 1.46 19.55 14.06
C TYR A 4 0.94 18.14 14.39
N ILE A 5 1.76 17.28 14.99
CA ILE A 5 1.32 15.92 15.37
C ILE A 5 0.30 15.97 16.50
N ARG A 6 0.41 16.94 17.42
CA ARG A 6 -0.56 17.13 18.49
C ARG A 6 -1.90 17.61 17.92
N ASP A 7 -1.86 18.56 17.00
CA ASP A 7 -3.04 19.15 16.38
C ASP A 7 -3.75 18.11 15.51
N LEU A 8 -2.99 17.34 14.70
CA LEU A 8 -3.51 16.15 14.00
C LEU A 8 -4.22 15.18 14.96
N ARG A 9 -3.59 14.86 16.10
CA ARG A 9 -4.20 13.96 17.10
C ARG A 9 -5.47 14.55 17.69
N ASN A 10 -5.51 15.86 17.93
CA ASN A 10 -6.69 16.53 18.47
C ASN A 10 -7.85 16.46 17.49
N ILE A 11 -7.61 16.77 16.21
CA ILE A 11 -8.59 16.64 15.14
C ILE A 11 -9.07 15.18 15.06
N CYS A 12 -8.17 14.20 14.91
CA CYS A 12 -8.57 12.79 14.86
C CYS A 12 -9.33 12.30 16.11
N ASN A 13 -9.09 12.88 17.29
CA ASN A 13 -9.82 12.51 18.50
C ASN A 13 -11.27 13.01 18.49
N GLN A 14 -11.55 14.16 17.85
CA GLN A 14 -12.90 14.68 17.68
C GLN A 14 -13.77 13.72 16.86
N TYR A 15 -13.17 13.11 15.82
CA TYR A 15 -13.83 12.15 14.93
C TYR A 15 -13.57 10.67 15.32
N SER A 16 -13.14 10.40 16.55
CA SER A 16 -12.71 9.04 16.95
C SER A 16 -13.80 7.98 16.91
N GLY A 17 -15.07 8.41 16.90
CA GLY A 17 -16.25 7.56 16.76
C GLY A 17 -16.66 7.24 15.32
N GLY A 18 -15.96 7.78 14.32
CA GLY A 18 -16.42 7.81 12.93
C GLY A 18 -17.01 9.17 12.56
N CYS A 19 -17.35 9.34 11.29
CA CYS A 19 -17.93 10.56 10.72
C CYS A 19 -19.24 10.24 10.01
N ASP A 20 -20.26 11.08 10.15
CA ASP A 20 -21.33 11.10 9.14
C ASP A 20 -20.84 11.69 7.80
N TYR A 21 -21.68 11.64 6.77
CA TYR A 21 -21.36 12.13 5.43
C TYR A 21 -20.82 13.58 5.40
N TRP A 22 -21.43 14.50 6.17
CA TRP A 22 -21.02 15.91 6.18
C TRP A 22 -19.78 16.13 7.04
N GLU A 23 -19.62 15.34 8.10
CA GLU A 23 -18.41 15.31 8.92
C GLU A 23 -17.22 14.75 8.15
N ALA A 24 -17.42 13.80 7.24
CA ALA A 24 -16.35 13.23 6.42
C ALA A 24 -15.68 14.31 5.55
N GLN A 25 -16.48 15.16 4.89
CA GLN A 25 -15.95 16.30 4.12
C GLN A 25 -15.16 17.26 5.02
N ARG A 26 -15.75 17.73 6.13
CA ARG A 26 -15.07 18.65 7.05
C ARG A 26 -13.77 18.06 7.58
N PHE A 27 -13.80 16.78 7.95
CA PHE A 27 -12.63 16.08 8.46
C PHE A 27 -11.55 15.96 7.38
N ALA A 28 -11.90 15.61 6.14
CA ALA A 28 -10.95 15.57 5.04
C ALA A 28 -10.28 16.93 4.80
N ASP A 29 -11.06 18.01 4.82
CA ASP A 29 -10.53 19.38 4.67
C ASP A 29 -9.58 19.77 5.81
N GLU A 30 -9.87 19.33 7.04
CA GLU A 30 -8.97 19.56 8.19
C GLU A 30 -7.69 18.71 8.10
N LEU A 31 -7.76 17.54 7.47
CA LEU A 31 -6.63 16.62 7.32
C LEU A 31 -5.70 16.99 6.16
N SER A 32 -6.21 17.55 5.06
CA SER A 32 -5.44 17.89 3.85
C SER A 32 -4.27 18.82 4.14
N ILE A 33 -4.45 19.75 5.08
CA ILE A 33 -3.40 20.69 5.54
C ILE A 33 -2.13 19.97 6.02
N PHE A 34 -2.25 18.76 6.59
CA PHE A 34 -1.09 17.98 7.04
C PHE A 34 -0.31 17.33 5.89
N ILE A 35 -0.93 17.17 4.73
CA ILE A 35 -0.32 16.63 3.52
C ILE A 35 0.29 17.76 2.69
N ASP A 36 -0.45 18.85 2.48
CA ASP A 36 -0.03 19.97 1.62
C ASP A 36 1.26 20.66 2.11
N ASN A 37 1.52 20.63 3.42
CA ASN A 37 2.66 21.30 4.04
C ASN A 37 3.82 20.35 4.42
N LEU A 38 3.88 19.14 3.83
CA LEU A 38 4.89 18.14 4.17
C LEU A 38 6.32 18.57 3.83
N GLU A 39 6.52 19.26 2.70
CA GLU A 39 7.85 19.56 2.16
C GLU A 39 8.67 20.50 3.07
N ASP A 40 8.01 21.33 3.88
CA ASP A 40 8.64 22.24 4.84
C ASP A 40 9.18 21.54 6.10
N LEU A 41 8.85 20.25 6.28
CA LEU A 41 9.18 19.48 7.46
C LEU A 41 10.45 18.65 7.23
N SER A 42 11.20 18.38 8.30
CA SER A 42 12.31 17.42 8.22
C SER A 42 11.80 16.01 7.91
N GLU A 43 12.59 15.20 7.20
CA GLU A 43 12.22 13.83 6.80
C GLU A 43 11.71 12.97 7.97
N ASP A 44 12.40 13.01 9.12
CA ASP A 44 11.97 12.29 10.33
C ASP A 44 10.61 12.76 10.84
N TYR A 45 10.31 14.04 10.68
CA TYR A 45 9.04 14.62 11.12
C TYR A 45 7.91 14.30 10.12
N GLN A 46 8.18 14.39 8.80
CA GLN A 46 7.28 13.93 7.74
C GLN A 46 6.86 12.48 7.99
N PHE A 47 7.82 11.59 8.22
CA PHE A 47 7.54 10.18 8.53
C PHE A 47 6.64 10.02 9.77
N LYS A 48 6.95 10.71 10.86
CA LYS A 48 6.14 10.63 12.09
C LYS A 48 4.72 11.16 11.87
N LEU A 49 4.56 12.21 11.08
CA LEU A 49 3.27 12.81 10.75
C LEU A 49 2.44 11.84 9.89
N LEU A 50 2.97 11.40 8.74
CA LEU A 50 2.34 10.45 7.82
C LEU A 50 1.96 9.14 8.51
N LYS A 51 2.88 8.58 9.31
CA LYS A 51 2.61 7.36 10.10
C LYS A 51 1.48 7.57 11.12
N THR A 52 1.43 8.73 11.75
CA THR A 52 0.37 9.04 12.72
C THR A 52 -0.97 9.22 12.02
N LEU A 53 -0.99 9.93 10.88
CA LEU A 53 -2.17 10.18 10.07
C LEU A 53 -2.76 8.85 9.58
N TYR A 54 -1.97 8.04 8.88
CA TYR A 54 -2.41 6.73 8.39
C TYR A 54 -2.95 5.85 9.53
N GLY A 55 -2.21 5.81 10.66
CA GLY A 55 -2.59 5.01 11.83
C GLY A 55 -3.89 5.43 12.50
N ARG A 56 -4.20 6.72 12.53
CA ARG A 56 -5.44 7.22 13.13
C ARG A 56 -6.61 7.08 12.16
N LEU A 57 -6.40 7.49 10.91
CA LEU A 57 -7.44 7.49 9.89
C LEU A 57 -7.95 6.09 9.56
N SER A 58 -7.06 5.08 9.56
CA SER A 58 -7.42 3.67 9.34
C SER A 58 -8.48 3.14 10.31
N LYS A 59 -8.54 3.68 11.54
CA LYS A 59 -9.56 3.31 12.53
C LYS A 59 -10.83 4.13 12.36
N ILE A 60 -10.71 5.43 12.07
CA ILE A 60 -11.85 6.33 11.98
C ILE A 60 -12.72 5.96 10.77
N ILE A 61 -12.09 5.76 9.61
CA ILE A 61 -12.78 5.47 8.35
C ILE A 61 -13.65 4.19 8.41
N GLN A 62 -13.31 3.22 9.27
CA GLN A 62 -14.12 2.00 9.47
C GLN A 62 -15.53 2.27 10.00
N HIS A 63 -15.72 3.43 10.61
CA HIS A 63 -16.97 3.84 11.23
C HIS A 63 -17.53 5.11 10.58
N SER A 64 -16.96 5.52 9.44
CA SER A 64 -17.37 6.73 8.73
C SER A 64 -18.20 6.41 7.50
N ASP A 65 -19.17 7.28 7.20
CA ASP A 65 -19.83 7.35 5.91
C ASP A 65 -18.95 8.15 4.93
N ASP A 66 -17.94 7.48 4.39
CA ASP A 66 -17.02 8.03 3.37
C ASP A 66 -17.48 7.66 1.96
N SER A 67 -18.77 7.80 1.68
CA SER A 67 -19.34 7.42 0.37
C SER A 67 -18.73 8.18 -0.81
N ASP A 68 -18.23 9.41 -0.58
CA ASP A 68 -17.51 10.21 -1.59
C ASP A 68 -16.01 9.83 -1.69
N GLY A 69 -15.50 8.99 -0.79
CA GLY A 69 -14.14 8.48 -0.81
C GLY A 69 -13.05 9.47 -0.40
N LEU A 70 -13.41 10.57 0.27
CA LEU A 70 -12.51 11.66 0.64
C LEU A 70 -11.47 11.23 1.69
N LEU A 71 -11.91 10.50 2.72
CA LEU A 71 -11.00 9.97 3.73
C LEU A 71 -10.11 8.87 3.14
N GLY A 72 -10.66 8.07 2.23
CA GLY A 72 -9.90 7.13 1.40
C GLY A 72 -8.83 7.82 0.57
N GLU A 73 -9.15 8.94 -0.06
CA GLU A 73 -8.18 9.73 -0.84
C GLU A 73 -7.02 10.22 0.03
N ILE A 74 -7.31 10.78 1.21
CA ILE A 74 -6.28 11.20 2.18
C ILE A 74 -5.39 10.02 2.60
N MET A 75 -5.95 8.82 2.79
CA MET A 75 -5.15 7.61 3.05
C MET A 75 -4.24 7.25 1.86
N GLY A 76 -4.76 7.34 0.64
CA GLY A 76 -3.99 7.12 -0.60
C GLY A 76 -2.84 8.11 -0.75
N GLN A 77 -3.11 9.41 -0.58
CA GLN A 77 -2.09 10.45 -0.61
C GLN A 77 -1.03 10.24 0.50
N THR A 78 -1.46 9.84 1.70
CA THR A 78 -0.54 9.53 2.80
C THR A 78 0.41 8.37 2.43
N ALA A 79 -0.10 7.30 1.83
CA ALA A 79 0.71 6.17 1.38
C ALA A 79 1.69 6.59 0.25
N PHE A 80 1.21 7.39 -0.69
CA PHE A 80 2.00 7.94 -1.79
C PHE A 80 3.17 8.79 -1.29
N HIS A 81 2.92 9.80 -0.44
CA HIS A 81 3.98 10.65 0.09
C HIS A 81 4.97 9.89 0.97
N LEU A 82 4.51 8.86 1.69
CA LEU A 82 5.41 8.00 2.45
C LEU A 82 6.34 7.19 1.54
N ASN A 83 5.84 6.73 0.38
CA ASN A 83 6.69 6.09 -0.63
C ASN A 83 7.64 7.09 -1.30
N GLN A 84 7.19 8.30 -1.63
CA GLN A 84 8.09 9.34 -2.13
C GLN A 84 9.24 9.60 -1.16
N LEU A 85 8.94 9.77 0.13
CA LEU A 85 9.95 9.93 1.18
C LEU A 85 10.93 8.74 1.22
N TYR A 86 10.43 7.51 1.10
CA TYR A 86 11.27 6.31 1.03
C TYR A 86 12.22 6.32 -0.18
N GLN A 87 11.73 6.72 -1.36
CA GLN A 87 12.53 6.76 -2.59
C GLN A 87 13.63 7.84 -2.53
N THR A 88 13.33 9.00 -1.96
CA THR A 88 14.22 10.17 -2.00
C THR A 88 15.20 10.24 -0.84
N THR A 89 14.82 9.80 0.37
CA THR A 89 15.68 9.88 1.55
C THR A 89 16.96 9.06 1.38
N GLN A 90 18.09 9.62 1.81
CA GLN A 90 19.36 8.89 1.92
C GLN A 90 19.55 8.23 3.29
N ASN A 91 18.63 8.48 4.23
CA ASN A 91 18.71 7.95 5.59
C ASN A 91 18.25 6.49 5.63
N ARG A 92 19.20 5.56 5.71
CA ARG A 92 18.93 4.11 5.79
C ARG A 92 18.05 3.72 6.98
N LYS A 93 18.21 4.38 8.13
CA LYS A 93 17.40 4.12 9.33
C LYS A 93 15.95 4.52 9.07
N LEU A 94 15.73 5.66 8.40
CA LEU A 94 14.40 6.11 8.03
C LEU A 94 13.73 5.14 7.05
N ARG A 95 14.44 4.72 5.99
CA ARG A 95 13.94 3.69 5.06
C ARG A 95 13.49 2.43 5.77
N THR A 96 14.30 1.93 6.71
CA THR A 96 13.98 0.75 7.52
C THR A 96 12.71 0.97 8.35
N ASN A 97 12.55 2.15 8.97
CA ASN A 97 11.36 2.47 9.76
C ASN A 97 10.09 2.56 8.91
N ILE A 98 10.21 3.04 7.66
CA ILE A 98 9.10 3.09 6.70
C ILE A 98 8.70 1.66 6.30
N GLU A 99 9.66 0.83 5.88
CA GLU A 99 9.43 -0.59 5.53
C GLU A 99 8.74 -1.35 6.66
N GLN A 100 9.20 -1.17 7.90
CA GLN A 100 8.60 -1.80 9.08
C GLN A 100 7.17 -1.29 9.36
N SER A 101 6.90 -0.02 9.06
CA SER A 101 5.55 0.55 9.24
C SER A 101 4.59 -0.03 8.20
N TRP A 102 4.98 -0.10 6.92
CA TRP A 102 4.20 -0.77 5.88
C TRP A 102 3.93 -2.23 6.24
N LYS A 103 4.97 -2.99 6.61
CA LYS A 103 4.81 -4.40 6.99
C LYS A 103 3.82 -4.58 8.14
N ARG A 104 3.93 -3.74 9.17
CA ARG A 104 2.98 -3.76 10.30
C ARG A 104 1.55 -3.48 9.86
N TRP A 105 1.33 -2.58 8.91
CA TRP A 105 0.00 -2.27 8.40
C TRP A 105 -0.56 -3.44 7.60
N ILE A 106 0.23 -3.99 6.69
CA ILE A 106 -0.12 -5.18 5.87
C ILE A 106 -0.49 -6.38 6.75
N ASP A 107 0.27 -6.65 7.80
CA ASP A 107 0.05 -7.82 8.67
C ASP A 107 -1.14 -7.68 9.62
N ASN A 108 -1.64 -6.46 9.85
CA ASN A 108 -2.70 -6.19 10.82
C ASN A 108 -3.97 -5.70 10.13
N LYS A 109 -4.56 -6.56 9.30
CA LYS A 109 -5.76 -6.28 8.51
C LYS A 109 -6.98 -5.89 9.32
N GLY A 110 -7.11 -6.41 10.55
CA GLY A 110 -8.20 -6.02 11.44
C GLY A 110 -8.17 -4.53 11.82
N PHE A 111 -7.00 -3.90 11.77
CA PHE A 111 -6.86 -2.47 12.04
C PHE A 111 -6.60 -1.64 10.76
N PHE A 112 -5.91 -2.21 9.77
CA PHE A 112 -5.48 -1.54 8.54
C PHE A 112 -6.08 -2.23 7.30
N TRP A 113 -7.39 -2.40 7.28
CA TRP A 113 -8.09 -3.18 6.25
C TRP A 113 -7.92 -2.64 4.82
N LEU A 114 -7.60 -1.35 4.65
CA LEU A 114 -7.34 -0.70 3.35
C LEU A 114 -5.85 -0.65 2.94
N ALA A 115 -4.95 -1.29 3.68
CA ALA A 115 -3.52 -1.29 3.34
C ALA A 115 -3.24 -1.90 1.95
N GLU A 116 -4.06 -2.86 1.52
CA GLU A 116 -3.92 -3.46 0.19
C GLU A 116 -4.45 -2.56 -0.92
N THR A 117 -5.48 -1.77 -0.63
CA THR A 117 -6.18 -0.92 -1.61
C THR A 117 -5.40 0.34 -1.96
N PHE A 118 -4.68 0.92 -1.01
CA PHE A 118 -3.97 2.20 -1.20
C PHE A 118 -2.47 2.04 -1.50
N GLY A 119 -2.07 0.93 -2.14
CA GLY A 119 -0.71 0.73 -2.64
C GLY A 119 0.36 0.46 -1.57
N VAL A 120 0.03 0.39 -0.27
CA VAL A 120 1.01 0.11 0.80
C VAL A 120 1.69 -1.25 0.59
N LEU A 121 0.92 -2.28 0.23
CA LEU A 121 1.46 -3.59 -0.08
C LEU A 121 2.42 -3.53 -1.29
N GLU A 122 2.00 -2.88 -2.36
CA GLU A 122 2.80 -2.73 -3.58
C GLU A 122 4.11 -1.98 -3.31
N HIS A 123 4.06 -0.89 -2.52
CA HIS A 123 5.24 -0.13 -2.12
C HIS A 123 6.21 -0.98 -1.32
N TRP A 124 5.73 -1.77 -0.35
CA TRP A 124 6.56 -2.68 0.43
C TRP A 124 7.18 -3.78 -0.44
N GLN A 125 6.38 -4.43 -1.30
CA GLN A 125 6.87 -5.47 -2.21
C GLN A 125 7.95 -4.90 -3.16
N THR A 126 7.67 -3.77 -3.79
CA THR A 126 8.61 -3.09 -4.70
C THR A 126 9.92 -2.73 -3.98
N ALA A 127 9.83 -2.21 -2.75
CA ALA A 127 10.98 -1.85 -1.95
C ALA A 127 11.89 -3.06 -1.65
N LEU A 128 11.29 -4.19 -1.23
CA LEU A 128 12.03 -5.42 -0.96
C LEU A 128 12.62 -6.03 -2.25
N ASN A 129 11.81 -6.14 -3.29
CA ASN A 129 12.20 -6.69 -4.58
C ASN A 129 13.40 -5.94 -5.19
N LYS A 130 13.34 -4.60 -5.25
CA LYS A 130 14.45 -3.76 -5.75
C LYS A 130 15.71 -3.81 -4.89
N SER A 131 15.59 -4.35 -3.68
CA SER A 131 16.70 -4.50 -2.73
C SER A 131 17.21 -5.95 -2.66
N ASN A 132 16.94 -6.78 -3.66
CA ASN A 132 17.31 -8.21 -3.70
C ASN A 132 16.74 -9.03 -2.54
N ARG A 133 15.59 -8.62 -1.98
CA ARG A 133 14.88 -9.31 -0.90
C ARG A 133 13.59 -9.96 -1.41
N SER A 134 13.51 -10.31 -2.71
CA SER A 134 12.32 -10.91 -3.31
C SER A 134 11.91 -12.23 -2.64
N GLN A 135 12.86 -13.02 -2.14
CA GLN A 135 12.54 -14.24 -1.37
C GLN A 135 11.73 -13.92 -0.11
N GLN A 136 12.03 -12.81 0.58
CA GLN A 136 11.27 -12.39 1.76
C GLN A 136 9.82 -12.03 1.40
N VAL A 137 9.58 -11.49 0.21
CA VAL A 137 8.24 -11.23 -0.31
C VAL A 137 7.52 -12.56 -0.57
N LEU A 138 8.17 -13.51 -1.26
CA LEU A 138 7.60 -14.83 -1.56
C LEU A 138 7.26 -15.63 -0.31
N ASP A 139 8.14 -15.60 0.70
CA ASP A 139 7.91 -16.27 1.98
C ASP A 139 6.68 -15.67 2.68
N TRP A 140 6.56 -14.33 2.66
CA TRP A 140 5.38 -13.65 3.19
C TRP A 140 4.11 -14.01 2.44
N ILE A 141 4.12 -14.03 1.10
CA ILE A 141 2.96 -14.42 0.28
C ILE A 141 2.53 -15.86 0.62
N THR A 142 3.48 -16.77 0.76
CA THR A 142 3.23 -18.18 1.10
C THR A 142 2.59 -18.31 2.49
N GLU A 143 3.05 -17.54 3.47
CA GLU A 143 2.42 -17.52 4.80
C GLU A 143 1.03 -16.88 4.77
N TYR A 144 0.88 -15.79 4.02
CA TYR A 144 -0.39 -15.08 3.85
C TYR A 144 -1.47 -15.97 3.23
N GLU A 145 -1.13 -16.70 2.16
CA GLU A 145 -2.04 -17.58 1.41
C GLU A 145 -2.69 -18.66 2.28
N LYS A 146 -2.01 -19.15 3.32
CA LYS A 146 -2.54 -20.19 4.24
C LYS A 146 -3.84 -19.79 4.92
N ASN A 147 -4.03 -18.49 5.16
CA ASN A 147 -5.19 -17.95 5.86
C ASN A 147 -6.04 -17.03 4.97
N ALA A 148 -5.70 -16.93 3.68
CA ALA A 148 -6.36 -16.03 2.76
C ALA A 148 -7.74 -16.56 2.33
N GLU A 149 -8.69 -15.64 2.14
CA GLU A 149 -10.00 -15.98 1.61
C GLU A 149 -9.94 -16.32 0.12
N ARG A 150 -10.90 -17.10 -0.37
CA ARG A 150 -10.91 -17.58 -1.76
C ARG A 150 -10.91 -16.45 -2.79
N TYR A 151 -11.55 -15.31 -2.49
CA TYR A 151 -11.59 -14.18 -3.42
C TYR A 151 -10.23 -13.51 -3.61
N GLN A 152 -9.29 -13.67 -2.66
CA GLN A 152 -7.96 -13.06 -2.70
C GLN A 152 -6.96 -13.85 -3.56
N GLN A 153 -7.32 -15.05 -4.00
CA GLN A 153 -6.41 -15.95 -4.71
C GLN A 153 -5.88 -15.33 -6.01
N ASN A 154 -6.71 -14.61 -6.77
CA ASN A 154 -6.23 -13.91 -7.97
C ASN A 154 -5.16 -12.85 -7.65
N ALA A 155 -5.39 -12.02 -6.62
CA ALA A 155 -4.43 -11.00 -6.21
C ALA A 155 -3.11 -11.62 -5.70
N ILE A 156 -3.19 -12.71 -4.93
CA ILE A 156 -2.02 -13.47 -4.46
C ILE A 156 -1.16 -13.95 -5.64
N MET A 157 -1.78 -14.47 -6.70
CA MET A 157 -1.04 -14.93 -7.88
C MET A 157 -0.31 -13.77 -8.57
N VAL A 158 -0.94 -12.60 -8.69
CA VAL A 158 -0.31 -11.40 -9.25
C VAL A 158 0.89 -10.97 -8.41
N TRP A 159 0.75 -10.90 -7.08
CA TRP A 159 1.86 -10.56 -6.18
C TRP A 159 3.03 -11.54 -6.29
N ARG A 160 2.71 -12.84 -6.39
CA ARG A 160 3.71 -13.90 -6.55
C ARG A 160 4.46 -13.76 -7.86
N TYR A 161 3.74 -13.55 -8.97
CA TYR A 161 4.35 -13.27 -10.28
C TYR A 161 5.29 -12.07 -10.20
N GLN A 162 4.84 -10.96 -9.62
CA GLN A 162 5.65 -9.74 -9.48
C GLN A 162 6.94 -10.02 -8.71
N ALA A 163 6.86 -10.70 -7.56
CA ALA A 163 8.03 -11.06 -6.77
C ALA A 163 9.00 -12.01 -7.52
N LEU A 164 8.47 -13.03 -8.22
CA LEU A 164 9.26 -13.93 -9.04
C LEU A 164 10.00 -13.18 -10.16
N ARG A 165 9.35 -12.21 -10.80
CA ARG A 165 9.95 -11.44 -11.91
C ARG A 165 11.21 -10.70 -11.49
N TYR A 166 11.27 -10.23 -10.24
CA TYR A 166 12.47 -9.61 -9.67
C TYR A 166 13.52 -10.61 -9.19
N GLN A 167 13.13 -11.85 -8.88
CA GLN A 167 14.08 -12.90 -8.47
C GLN A 167 14.76 -13.53 -9.69
N ASP A 168 13.96 -13.97 -10.67
CA ASP A 168 14.39 -14.61 -11.90
C ASP A 168 13.26 -14.50 -12.95
N PRO A 169 13.48 -13.76 -14.06
CA PRO A 169 12.48 -13.64 -15.13
C PRO A 169 11.99 -14.99 -15.69
N SER A 170 12.86 -16.00 -15.76
CA SER A 170 12.47 -17.32 -16.29
C SER A 170 11.52 -18.07 -15.36
N LEU A 171 11.66 -17.89 -14.04
CA LEU A 171 10.71 -18.43 -13.06
C LEU A 171 9.35 -17.74 -13.16
N ALA A 172 9.34 -16.42 -13.39
CA ALA A 172 8.10 -15.67 -13.59
C ALA A 172 7.38 -16.05 -14.88
N GLU A 173 8.10 -16.26 -15.99
CA GLU A 173 7.52 -16.71 -17.25
C GLU A 173 6.89 -18.10 -17.12
N LYS A 174 7.62 -19.05 -16.50
CA LYS A 174 7.07 -20.38 -16.23
C LYS A 174 5.83 -20.29 -15.33
N PHE A 175 5.90 -19.49 -14.27
CA PHE A 175 4.77 -19.29 -13.37
C PHE A 175 3.55 -18.72 -14.10
N LEU A 176 3.74 -17.75 -14.98
CA LEU A 176 2.68 -17.14 -15.77
C LEU A 176 1.99 -18.18 -16.65
N ALA A 177 2.76 -19.00 -17.37
CA ALA A 177 2.24 -20.07 -18.22
C ALA A 177 1.49 -21.16 -17.43
N ASP A 178 2.01 -21.56 -16.27
CA ASP A 178 1.42 -22.60 -15.43
C ASP A 178 0.11 -22.15 -14.75
N ASN A 179 -0.18 -20.83 -14.70
CA ASN A 179 -1.28 -20.25 -13.90
C ASN A 179 -2.31 -19.45 -14.72
N LEU A 180 -2.40 -19.63 -16.04
CA LEU A 180 -3.39 -18.96 -16.92
C LEU A 180 -4.87 -19.26 -16.57
N SER A 181 -5.12 -20.25 -15.71
CA SER A 181 -6.46 -20.51 -15.15
C SER A 181 -6.98 -19.38 -14.27
N PHE A 182 -6.10 -18.55 -13.70
CA PHE A 182 -6.47 -17.35 -12.94
C PHE A 182 -6.69 -16.15 -13.88
N ALA A 183 -7.82 -15.46 -13.72
CA ALA A 183 -8.23 -14.39 -14.64
C ALA A 183 -7.23 -13.22 -14.67
N GLU A 184 -6.76 -12.78 -13.49
CA GLU A 184 -5.80 -11.68 -13.40
C GLU A 184 -4.43 -12.04 -14.01
N ILE A 185 -3.99 -13.29 -13.82
CA ILE A 185 -2.76 -13.79 -14.45
C ILE A 185 -2.89 -13.84 -15.97
N ARG A 186 -4.05 -14.25 -16.46
CA ARG A 186 -4.33 -14.26 -17.90
C ARG A 186 -4.33 -12.86 -18.49
N ASN A 187 -4.99 -11.90 -17.82
CA ASN A 187 -4.99 -10.50 -18.25
C ASN A 187 -3.56 -9.95 -18.29
N LEU A 188 -2.78 -10.21 -17.24
CA LEU A 188 -1.38 -9.81 -17.20
C LEU A 188 -0.55 -10.44 -18.33
N ALA A 189 -0.78 -11.71 -18.64
CA ALA A 189 -0.12 -12.36 -19.78
C ALA A 189 -0.49 -11.71 -21.11
N ILE A 190 -1.76 -11.31 -21.28
CA ILE A 190 -2.21 -10.58 -22.47
C ILE A 190 -1.52 -9.21 -22.57
N GLU A 191 -1.50 -8.44 -21.50
CA GLU A 191 -0.86 -7.13 -21.45
C GLU A 191 0.63 -7.23 -21.81
N LEU A 192 1.36 -8.18 -21.24
CA LEU A 192 2.77 -8.39 -21.53
C LEU A 192 3.01 -8.84 -22.98
N ALA A 193 2.14 -9.69 -23.53
CA ALA A 193 2.22 -10.12 -24.92
C ALA A 193 2.01 -8.95 -25.89
N LEU A 194 1.06 -8.05 -25.56
CA LEU A 194 0.80 -6.83 -26.33
C LEU A 194 1.98 -5.85 -26.25
N GLU A 195 2.55 -5.64 -25.06
CA GLU A 195 3.73 -4.77 -24.87
C GLU A 195 4.97 -5.24 -25.64
N GLN A 196 5.10 -6.55 -25.87
CA GLN A 196 6.26 -7.17 -26.53
C GLN A 196 6.01 -7.48 -28.02
N GLU A 197 4.85 -7.13 -28.57
CA GLU A 197 4.38 -7.55 -29.90
C GLU A 197 4.45 -9.08 -30.12
N ASN A 198 4.42 -9.86 -29.05
CA ASN A 198 4.65 -11.31 -29.06
C ASN A 198 3.35 -12.08 -28.82
N TYR A 199 2.53 -12.18 -29.86
CA TYR A 199 1.20 -12.80 -29.83
C TYR A 199 1.22 -14.32 -29.60
N SER A 200 2.38 -14.99 -29.68
CA SER A 200 2.49 -16.45 -29.50
C SER A 200 2.12 -16.94 -28.10
N LEU A 201 2.17 -16.05 -27.09
CA LEU A 201 1.76 -16.33 -25.70
C LEU A 201 0.24 -16.38 -25.50
N LEU A 202 -0.55 -15.92 -26.48
CA LEU A 202 -2.00 -15.77 -26.39
C LEU A 202 -2.80 -16.98 -26.92
N GLU A 203 -2.13 -17.93 -27.56
CA GLU A 203 -2.78 -18.98 -28.36
C GLU A 203 -3.01 -20.32 -27.61
N ASN A 204 -2.85 -20.37 -26.28
CA ASN A 204 -3.09 -21.59 -25.48
C ASN A 204 -4.30 -21.48 -24.54
#